data_AF-A0A5S5BYM0-F1
#
_entry.id   AF-A0A5S5BYM0-F1
#
_cell.length_a   1.000
_cell.length_b   1.000
_cell.length_c   1.000
_cell.angle_alpha   90.00
_cell.angle_beta   90.00
_cell.angle_gamma   90.00
#
_symmetry.space_group_name_H-M   'P 1'
#
loop_
_entity.id
_entity.type
_entity.pdbx_description
1 polymer ?
#
loop_
_entity_poly.entity_id
_entity_poly.type
_entity_poly.pdbx_seq_one_letter_code
_entity_poly.pdbx_strand_id
1 'polypeptide(L)'
;MQNKLVLLIILSTTLLSAQDKPSVFKKNPFKQVTLHFRNGDTLKGIAKLNNFNKIIFKENVDDKKQIYDHKKIRGVTIYMDTVIRNFEYKIIREKTIRGKADIRYNLLEPVMQGKVSIYINDYEAKKGNLLGKNIGYTNYDTVHSFYIGKGTSDVVAPLGKVVSASHWLNFGQGTTVRSSNAFLKSFNLKFFYSNSVYTISDLDINPNSKYFKKIAKQYFKDCPELIFKIESGFFDKNGLVSVLNYYNKSCEN
;
A
#
# COMPACT_ATOMS: atom_id res chain seq x y z
N MET A 1 -64.09 -14.49 -22.14
CA MET A 1 -63.42 -14.01 -20.92
C MET A 1 -62.57 -15.13 -20.37
N GLN A 2 -61.24 -15.01 -20.37
CA GLN A 2 -60.32 -15.70 -19.45
C GLN A 2 -58.88 -15.25 -19.74
N ASN A 3 -58.47 -14.14 -19.11
CA ASN A 3 -57.07 -13.74 -19.03
C ASN A 3 -56.40 -14.57 -17.93
N LYS A 4 -55.54 -15.52 -18.31
CA LYS A 4 -54.60 -16.14 -17.37
C LYS A 4 -53.37 -15.24 -17.26
N LEU A 5 -53.33 -14.46 -16.19
CA LEU A 5 -52.18 -13.66 -15.79
C LEU A 5 -51.12 -14.61 -15.20
N VAL A 6 -50.07 -14.92 -15.97
CA VAL A 6 -48.91 -15.68 -15.46
C VAL A 6 -47.92 -14.68 -14.88
N LEU A 7 -47.87 -14.62 -13.55
CA LEU A 7 -46.94 -13.78 -12.79
C LEU A 7 -45.58 -14.52 -12.70
N LEU A 8 -44.62 -14.13 -13.52
CA LEU A 8 -43.26 -14.68 -13.51
C LEU A 8 -42.39 -13.90 -12.50
N ILE A 9 -42.21 -14.45 -11.29
CA ILE A 9 -41.33 -13.87 -10.27
C ILE A 9 -39.89 -14.30 -10.59
N ILE A 10 -39.12 -13.41 -11.22
CA ILE A 10 -37.69 -13.61 -11.45
C ILE A 10 -36.95 -13.29 -10.14
N LEU A 11 -36.66 -14.33 -9.36
CA LEU A 11 -35.82 -14.24 -8.16
C LEU A 11 -34.35 -14.13 -8.62
N SER A 12 -33.87 -12.91 -8.86
CA SER A 12 -32.44 -12.68 -9.13
C SER A 12 -31.65 -12.79 -7.83
N THR A 13 -31.14 -13.98 -7.51
CA THR A 13 -30.13 -14.16 -6.48
C THR A 13 -28.82 -13.54 -6.96
N THR A 14 -28.58 -12.28 -6.62
CA THR A 14 -27.24 -11.71 -6.77
C THR A 14 -26.32 -12.42 -5.77
N LEU A 15 -25.56 -13.41 -6.24
CA LEU A 15 -24.37 -13.87 -5.54
C LEU A 15 -23.42 -12.68 -5.42
N LEU A 16 -23.43 -12.03 -4.25
CA LEU A 16 -22.31 -11.19 -3.82
C LEU A 16 -21.12 -12.11 -3.61
N SER A 17 -20.33 -12.30 -4.66
CA SER A 17 -18.99 -12.85 -4.52
C SER A 17 -18.20 -11.89 -3.62
N ALA A 18 -17.79 -12.37 -2.47
CA ALA A 18 -16.82 -11.67 -1.63
C ALA A 18 -15.54 -11.54 -2.46
N GLN A 19 -15.29 -10.35 -3.00
CA GLN A 19 -14.07 -10.07 -3.75
C GLN A 19 -12.91 -10.03 -2.77
N ASP A 20 -12.10 -11.09 -2.75
CA ASP A 20 -10.82 -11.08 -2.07
C ASP A 20 -9.95 -9.97 -2.68
N LYS A 21 -9.46 -9.05 -1.85
CA LYS A 21 -8.50 -8.04 -2.29
C LYS A 21 -7.27 -8.75 -2.89
N PRO A 22 -6.92 -8.50 -4.16
CA PRO A 22 -5.62 -8.91 -4.65
C PRO A 22 -4.60 -7.96 -4.04
N SER A 23 -3.76 -8.47 -3.14
CA SER A 23 -2.44 -7.87 -2.96
C SER A 23 -1.82 -7.79 -4.35
N VAL A 24 -1.47 -6.58 -4.79
CA VAL A 24 -1.13 -6.28 -6.20
C VAL A 24 0.08 -7.12 -6.65
N PHE A 25 0.91 -7.50 -5.69
CA PHE A 25 1.96 -8.49 -5.83
C PHE A 25 1.76 -9.66 -4.86
N LYS A 26 0.60 -10.34 -4.91
CA LYS A 26 0.53 -11.72 -4.41
C LYS A 26 1.60 -12.51 -5.17
N LYS A 27 2.49 -13.20 -4.46
CA LYS A 27 3.52 -14.06 -5.06
C LYS A 27 2.85 -15.05 -6.03
N ASN A 28 2.99 -14.82 -7.33
CA ASN A 28 2.35 -15.52 -8.46
C ASN A 28 0.82 -15.32 -8.53
N PRO A 29 0.28 -14.73 -9.61
CA PRO A 29 0.75 -14.96 -10.99
C PRO A 29 1.42 -13.74 -11.64
N PHE A 30 1.98 -13.96 -12.83
CA PHE A 30 2.34 -12.88 -13.75
C PHE A 30 1.12 -12.01 -14.04
N LYS A 31 1.33 -10.69 -14.12
CA LYS A 31 0.30 -9.70 -14.44
C LYS A 31 0.71 -8.92 -15.69
N GLN A 32 -0.26 -8.41 -16.43
CA GLN A 32 -0.01 -7.49 -17.53
C GLN A 32 0.58 -6.19 -16.99
N VAL A 33 1.67 -5.74 -17.59
CA VAL A 33 2.40 -4.56 -17.13
C VAL A 33 2.94 -3.70 -18.28
N THR A 34 3.24 -2.45 -17.96
CA THR A 34 4.17 -1.60 -18.71
C THR A 34 5.33 -1.24 -17.79
N LEU A 35 6.55 -1.61 -18.17
CA LEU A 35 7.77 -1.19 -17.51
C LEU A 35 8.14 0.21 -18.00
N HIS A 36 8.53 1.08 -17.07
CA HIS A 36 9.02 2.43 -17.34
C HIS A 36 10.51 2.50 -17.03
N PHE A 37 11.34 2.66 -18.05
CA PHE A 37 12.79 2.70 -17.91
C PHE A 37 13.27 4.10 -17.50
N ARG A 38 14.46 4.16 -16.90
CA ARG A 38 15.06 5.43 -16.47
C ARG A 38 15.49 6.32 -17.64
N ASN A 39 15.75 5.75 -18.80
CA ASN A 39 16.06 6.49 -20.03
C ASN A 39 14.79 7.03 -20.73
N GLY A 40 13.59 6.74 -20.21
CA GLY A 40 12.32 7.16 -20.80
C GLY A 40 11.63 6.09 -21.64
N ASP A 41 12.30 4.98 -21.95
CA ASP A 41 11.70 3.90 -22.74
C ASP A 41 10.60 3.19 -21.96
N THR A 42 9.71 2.52 -22.70
CA THR A 42 8.68 1.67 -22.10
C THR A 42 8.65 0.29 -22.76
N LEU A 43 8.27 -0.72 -21.98
CA LEU A 43 8.14 -2.09 -22.48
C LEU A 43 6.89 -2.75 -21.92
N LYS A 44 6.03 -3.27 -22.81
CA LYS A 44 4.79 -3.96 -22.45
C LYS A 44 5.01 -5.46 -22.42
N GLY A 45 4.35 -6.14 -21.49
CA GLY A 45 4.36 -7.59 -21.39
C GLY A 45 3.80 -8.06 -20.07
N ILE A 46 4.27 -9.20 -19.58
CA ILE A 46 3.86 -9.75 -18.30
C ILE A 46 5.01 -9.74 -17.28
N ALA A 47 4.70 -9.40 -16.03
CA ALA A 47 5.70 -9.42 -14.97
C ALA A 47 5.20 -9.92 -13.62
N LYS A 48 6.16 -10.31 -12.79
CA LYS A 48 5.99 -10.57 -11.35
C LYS A 48 7.22 -10.10 -10.57
N LEU A 49 7.09 -9.92 -9.26
CA LEU A 49 8.24 -9.65 -8.40
C LEU A 49 8.84 -10.92 -7.81
N ASN A 50 10.16 -10.90 -7.64
CA ASN A 50 10.86 -11.91 -6.85
C ASN A 50 11.01 -11.47 -5.39
N ASN A 51 11.64 -12.31 -4.56
CA ASN A 51 11.88 -12.03 -3.13
C ASN A 51 12.81 -10.85 -2.85
N PHE A 52 13.50 -10.31 -3.86
CA PHE A 52 14.46 -9.22 -3.75
C PHE A 52 13.95 -7.93 -4.42
N ASN A 53 12.63 -7.80 -4.60
CA ASN A 53 11.99 -6.69 -5.30
C ASN A 53 12.50 -6.47 -6.73
N LYS A 54 13.05 -7.49 -7.40
CA LYS A 54 13.38 -7.43 -8.83
C LYS A 54 12.19 -7.87 -9.66
N ILE A 55 12.03 -7.25 -10.81
CA ILE A 55 10.96 -7.54 -11.78
C ILE A 55 11.42 -8.69 -12.66
N ILE A 56 10.70 -9.80 -12.62
CA ILE A 56 10.82 -10.89 -13.60
C ILE A 56 9.80 -10.58 -14.69
N PHE A 57 10.29 -10.29 -15.88
CA PHE A 57 9.51 -9.86 -17.03
C PHE A 57 9.57 -10.89 -18.16
N LYS A 58 8.51 -10.97 -18.95
CA LYS A 58 8.46 -11.62 -20.26
C LYS A 58 7.60 -10.76 -21.19
N GLU A 59 7.96 -10.71 -22.46
CA GLU A 59 7.14 -10.01 -23.45
C GLU A 59 5.81 -10.75 -23.67
N ASN A 60 5.88 -12.07 -23.89
CA ASN A 60 4.75 -13.00 -23.92
C ASN A 60 4.90 -14.15 -22.91
N VAL A 61 3.85 -14.96 -22.75
CA VAL A 61 3.83 -16.07 -21.77
C VAL A 61 4.97 -17.07 -21.98
N ASP A 62 5.28 -17.38 -23.24
CA ASP A 62 6.25 -18.39 -23.63
C ASP A 62 7.69 -17.85 -23.78
N ASP A 63 7.84 -16.54 -23.76
CA ASP A 63 9.15 -15.91 -23.94
C ASP A 63 10.10 -16.17 -22.77
N LYS A 64 11.40 -16.05 -23.07
CA LYS A 64 12.45 -16.16 -22.07
C LYS A 64 12.32 -15.03 -21.05
N LYS A 65 12.50 -15.38 -19.78
CA LYS A 65 12.47 -14.41 -18.67
C LYS A 65 13.63 -13.43 -18.79
N GLN A 66 13.34 -12.16 -18.56
CA GLN A 66 14.29 -11.08 -18.36
C GLN A 66 14.14 -10.55 -16.93
N ILE A 67 15.24 -10.15 -16.29
CA ILE A 67 15.21 -9.66 -14.91
C ILE A 67 15.67 -8.22 -14.89
N TYR A 68 14.83 -7.36 -14.34
CA TYR A 68 15.08 -5.94 -14.19
C TYR A 68 15.13 -5.53 -12.72
N ASP A 69 15.88 -4.48 -12.44
CA ASP A 69 16.03 -3.88 -11.12
C ASP A 69 15.91 -2.35 -11.17
N HIS A 70 16.03 -1.74 -10.00
CA HIS A 70 15.94 -0.29 -9.80
C HIS A 70 16.96 0.52 -10.61
N LYS A 71 18.02 -0.07 -11.16
CA LYS A 71 19.03 0.66 -11.95
C LYS A 71 18.54 0.93 -13.36
N LYS A 72 17.76 0.02 -13.93
CA LYS A 72 17.22 0.16 -15.29
C LYS A 72 15.79 0.70 -15.28
N ILE A 73 15.00 0.29 -14.29
CA ILE A 73 13.57 0.59 -14.21
C ILE A 73 13.33 1.71 -13.21
N ARG A 74 12.55 2.71 -13.65
CA ARG A 74 11.99 3.75 -12.80
C ARG A 74 10.72 3.27 -12.11
N GLY A 75 9.84 2.58 -12.83
CA GLY A 75 8.56 2.15 -12.30
C GLY A 75 7.87 1.09 -13.14
N VAL A 76 6.70 0.65 -12.68
CA VAL A 76 5.84 -0.31 -13.38
C VAL A 76 4.39 0.10 -13.24
N THR A 77 3.66 0.08 -14.36
CA THR A 77 2.19 0.15 -14.37
C THR A 77 1.65 -1.26 -14.49
N ILE A 78 0.71 -1.61 -13.62
CA ILE A 78 0.08 -2.93 -13.55
C ILE A 78 -1.38 -2.79 -13.95
N TYR A 79 -1.81 -3.62 -14.89
CA TYR A 79 -3.18 -3.68 -15.37
C TYR A 79 -3.86 -4.89 -14.74
N MET A 80 -4.83 -4.62 -13.86
CA MET A 80 -5.76 -5.62 -13.34
C MET A 80 -7.13 -5.26 -13.90
N ASP A 81 -7.94 -6.24 -14.30
CA ASP A 81 -9.26 -6.12 -14.95
C ASP A 81 -9.86 -4.71 -15.05
N THR A 82 -10.22 -4.09 -13.91
CA THR A 82 -10.81 -2.74 -13.84
C THR A 82 -9.93 -1.68 -13.15
N VAL A 83 -8.72 -2.04 -12.71
CA VAL A 83 -7.85 -1.22 -11.88
C VAL A 83 -6.44 -1.13 -12.48
N ILE A 84 -6.01 0.10 -12.77
CA ILE A 84 -4.63 0.41 -13.15
C ILE A 84 -3.89 0.91 -11.91
N ARG A 85 -2.73 0.33 -11.61
CA ARG A 85 -1.88 0.78 -10.50
C ARG A 85 -0.48 1.11 -10.97
N ASN A 86 0.05 2.20 -10.46
CA ASN A 86 1.38 2.68 -10.78
C ASN A 86 2.29 2.45 -9.58
N PHE A 87 3.52 2.04 -9.84
CA PHE A 87 4.54 1.84 -8.83
C PHE A 87 5.85 2.47 -9.28
N GLU A 88 6.59 3.03 -8.35
CA GLU A 88 7.91 3.62 -8.58
C GLU A 88 8.95 2.98 -7.68
N TYR A 89 10.16 2.74 -8.21
CA TYR A 89 11.28 2.34 -7.37
C TYR A 89 11.73 3.52 -6.53
N LYS A 90 11.71 3.34 -5.20
CA LYS A 90 12.21 4.30 -4.23
C LYS A 90 13.28 3.70 -3.32
N ILE A 91 14.18 4.58 -2.90
CA ILE A 91 15.30 4.32 -2.01
C ILE A 91 14.85 4.67 -0.59
N ILE A 92 14.76 3.66 0.26
CA ILE A 92 14.44 3.80 1.67
C ILE A 92 15.76 3.72 2.44
N ARG A 93 16.07 4.77 3.21
CA ARG A 93 17.25 4.82 4.10
C ARG A 93 16.79 4.68 5.54
N GLU A 94 16.93 3.47 6.11
CA GLU A 94 16.65 3.20 7.52
C GLU A 94 17.97 3.08 8.30
N LYS A 95 17.99 3.55 9.55
CA LYS A 95 19.10 3.22 10.46
C LYS A 95 18.82 1.86 11.08
N THR A 96 19.76 0.93 11.00
CA THR A 96 19.68 -0.33 11.74
C THR A 96 19.85 -0.07 13.23
N ILE A 97 19.45 -1.06 14.05
CA ILE A 97 19.68 -1.08 15.51
C ILE A 97 21.18 -0.89 15.85
N ARG A 98 22.08 -1.29 14.94
CA ARG A 98 23.55 -1.15 15.08
C ARG A 98 24.10 0.16 14.51
N GLY A 99 23.25 1.13 14.18
CA GLY A 99 23.66 2.44 13.63
C GLY A 99 24.11 2.42 12.16
N LYS A 100 24.30 1.23 11.54
CA LYS A 100 24.61 1.11 10.11
C LYS A 100 23.38 1.47 9.27
N ALA A 101 23.57 2.23 8.20
CA ALA A 101 22.49 2.51 7.25
C ALA A 101 22.10 1.22 6.50
N ASP A 102 20.82 0.90 6.50
CA ASP A 102 20.21 -0.10 5.62
C ASP A 102 19.56 0.63 4.44
N ILE A 103 19.99 0.28 3.24
CA ILE A 103 19.51 0.87 2.00
C ILE A 103 18.67 -0.17 1.27
N ARG A 104 17.37 0.10 1.14
CA ARG A 104 16.42 -0.78 0.46
C ARG A 104 15.84 -0.10 -0.76
N TYR A 105 15.58 -0.90 -1.79
CA TYR A 105 14.92 -0.48 -3.02
C TYR A 105 13.60 -1.20 -3.12
N ASN A 106 12.50 -0.44 -3.06
CA ASN A 106 11.15 -0.98 -3.08
C ASN A 106 10.34 -0.32 -4.19
N LEU A 107 9.46 -1.08 -4.82
CA LEU A 107 8.39 -0.53 -5.64
C LEU A 107 7.29 -0.05 -4.69
N LEU A 108 7.00 1.25 -4.74
CA LEU A 108 5.99 1.89 -3.90
C LEU A 108 4.89 2.50 -4.79
N GLU A 109 3.63 2.37 -4.38
CA GLU A 109 2.50 2.97 -5.08
C GLU A 109 2.36 4.43 -4.62
N PRO A 110 2.41 5.44 -5.52
CA PRO A 110 2.13 6.81 -5.15
C PRO A 110 0.64 6.99 -4.89
N VAL A 111 0.28 7.44 -3.69
CA VAL A 111 -1.11 7.73 -3.28
C VAL A 111 -1.42 9.22 -3.28
N MET A 112 -0.38 10.07 -3.25
CA MET A 112 -0.47 11.51 -3.44
C MET A 112 0.77 11.98 -4.19
N GLN A 113 0.61 12.84 -5.20
CA GLN A 113 1.70 13.42 -5.96
C GLN A 113 1.69 14.95 -5.88
N GLY A 114 2.88 15.55 -5.82
CA GLY A 114 3.05 17.00 -5.76
C GLY A 114 4.52 17.39 -5.55
N LYS A 115 4.75 18.59 -5.01
CA LYS A 115 6.08 19.00 -4.51
C LYS A 115 6.58 18.01 -3.46
N VAL A 116 5.65 17.47 -2.68
CA VAL A 116 5.83 16.30 -1.83
C VAL A 116 4.82 15.24 -2.22
N SER A 117 5.30 14.00 -2.29
CA SER A 117 4.53 12.82 -2.65
C SER A 117 4.50 11.82 -1.50
N ILE A 118 3.37 11.12 -1.37
CA ILE A 118 3.20 10.02 -0.43
C ILE A 118 3.14 8.72 -1.21
N TYR A 119 3.84 7.73 -0.66
CA TYR A 119 3.91 6.40 -1.22
C TYR A 119 3.49 5.36 -0.18
N ILE A 120 2.90 4.27 -0.65
CA ILE A 120 2.48 3.14 0.17
C ILE A 120 3.20 1.86 -0.28
N ASN A 121 3.54 1.01 0.69
CA ASN A 121 3.97 -0.37 0.49
C ASN A 121 3.04 -1.31 1.27
N ASP A 122 2.22 -2.06 0.54
CA ASP A 122 1.29 -3.03 1.11
C ASP A 122 1.91 -4.43 1.04
N TYR A 123 2.10 -5.06 2.20
CA TYR A 123 2.53 -6.45 2.25
C TYR A 123 1.79 -7.24 3.33
N GLU A 124 1.51 -8.51 3.03
CA GLU A 124 0.96 -9.46 3.99
C GLU A 124 2.10 -10.06 4.81
N ALA A 125 2.08 -9.83 6.12
CA ALA A 125 2.96 -10.50 7.07
C ALA A 125 2.26 -11.76 7.59
N LYS A 126 2.83 -12.93 7.28
CA LYS A 126 2.38 -14.21 7.85
C LYS A 126 2.87 -14.30 9.29
N LYS A 127 1.97 -14.48 10.25
CA LYS A 127 2.33 -14.85 11.61
C LYS A 127 2.38 -16.39 11.71
N GLY A 128 3.38 -16.90 12.42
CA GLY A 128 3.53 -18.34 12.65
C GLY A 128 2.33 -18.93 13.40
N ASN A 129 2.13 -20.24 13.27
CA ASN A 129 1.06 -20.98 13.97
C ASN A 129 1.31 -20.93 15.49
N LEU A 130 0.36 -20.40 16.25
CA LEU A 130 0.48 -20.25 17.71
C LEU A 130 0.05 -21.51 18.48
N LEU A 131 -0.69 -22.42 17.84
CA LEU A 131 -1.21 -23.65 18.45
C LEU A 131 -0.82 -24.84 17.55
N GLY A 132 -0.40 -25.94 18.18
CA GLY A 132 0.28 -27.07 17.55
C GLY A 132 -0.46 -27.77 16.40
N LYS A 133 0.16 -28.83 15.87
CA LYS A 133 -0.10 -29.52 14.58
C LYS A 133 -1.57 -29.82 14.18
N ASN A 134 -2.56 -29.74 15.06
CA ASN A 134 -3.93 -30.19 14.80
C ASN A 134 -5.02 -29.09 14.90
N ILE A 135 -4.68 -27.85 15.32
CA ILE A 135 -5.61 -26.69 15.29
C ILE A 135 -4.86 -25.51 14.67
N GLY A 136 -5.05 -25.32 13.36
CA GLY A 136 -4.33 -24.29 12.59
C GLY A 136 -4.96 -22.91 12.76
N TYR A 137 -4.28 -22.04 13.50
CA TYR A 137 -4.57 -20.60 13.53
C TYR A 137 -3.56 -19.88 12.64
N THR A 138 -3.95 -19.54 11.41
CA THR A 138 -3.12 -18.71 10.53
C THR A 138 -3.58 -17.26 10.56
N ASN A 139 -2.77 -16.41 11.17
CA ASN A 139 -2.98 -14.98 11.17
C ASN A 139 -2.21 -14.33 10.04
N TYR A 140 -2.94 -13.54 9.25
CA TYR A 140 -2.35 -12.63 8.29
C TYR A 140 -2.56 -11.21 8.79
N ASP A 141 -1.45 -10.53 9.01
CA ASP A 141 -1.42 -9.11 9.30
C ASP A 141 -1.11 -8.39 7.98
N THR A 142 -2.04 -7.62 7.43
CA THR A 142 -1.71 -6.73 6.31
C THR A 142 -1.03 -5.50 6.89
N VAL A 143 0.19 -5.24 6.45
CA VAL A 143 1.00 -4.10 6.88
C VAL A 143 1.05 -3.08 5.75
N HIS A 144 0.55 -1.89 6.03
CA HIS A 144 0.65 -0.71 5.17
C HIS A 144 1.80 0.15 5.69
N SER A 145 2.89 0.27 4.92
CA SER A 145 4.00 1.17 5.26
C SER A 145 3.93 2.43 4.41
N PHE A 146 3.97 3.60 5.05
CA PHE A 146 3.86 4.89 4.38
C PHE A 146 5.21 5.59 4.30
N TYR A 147 5.43 6.26 3.17
CA TYR A 147 6.68 6.97 2.89
C TYR A 147 6.40 8.34 2.31
N ILE A 148 7.32 9.27 2.55
CA ILE A 148 7.29 10.64 2.03
C ILE A 148 8.51 10.91 1.16
N GLY A 149 8.29 11.46 -0.03
CA GLY A 149 9.33 11.88 -0.96
C GLY A 149 9.14 13.33 -1.39
N LYS A 150 10.23 13.97 -1.80
CA LYS A 150 10.22 15.38 -2.26
C LYS A 150 10.61 15.46 -3.74
N GLY A 151 9.80 16.16 -4.52
CA GLY A 151 9.99 16.37 -5.96
C GLY A 151 10.21 15.07 -6.72
N THR A 152 11.23 15.06 -7.58
CA THR A 152 11.61 13.91 -8.41
C THR A 152 12.61 12.96 -7.73
N SER A 153 12.91 13.17 -6.44
CA SER A 153 13.85 12.32 -5.71
C SER A 153 13.37 10.88 -5.63
N ASP A 154 14.29 9.94 -5.83
CA ASP A 154 14.05 8.52 -5.54
C ASP A 154 14.14 8.22 -4.05
N VAL A 155 14.73 9.11 -3.25
CA VAL A 155 14.88 8.90 -1.80
C VAL A 155 13.61 9.29 -1.08
N VAL A 156 13.11 8.38 -0.24
CA VAL A 156 11.93 8.58 0.61
C VAL A 156 12.24 8.29 2.09
N ALA A 157 11.55 8.98 3.00
CA ALA A 157 11.56 8.65 4.43
C ALA A 157 10.34 7.83 4.83
N PRO A 158 10.48 6.90 5.79
CA PRO A 158 9.34 6.26 6.42
C PRO A 158 8.54 7.30 7.23
N LEU A 159 7.22 7.29 7.07
CA LEU A 159 6.29 8.09 7.89
C LEU A 159 5.63 7.27 9.00
N GLY A 160 5.36 5.99 8.74
CA GLY A 160 4.66 5.14 9.70
C GLY A 160 4.24 3.81 9.09
N LYS A 161 3.70 2.94 9.95
CA LYS A 161 3.13 1.66 9.56
C LYS A 161 1.77 1.48 10.22
N VAL A 162 0.83 0.92 9.47
CA VAL A 162 -0.49 0.50 9.96
C VAL A 162 -0.58 -1.00 9.77
N VAL A 163 -1.05 -1.70 10.79
CA VAL A 163 -1.23 -3.15 10.76
C VAL A 163 -2.70 -3.46 10.91
N SER A 164 -3.28 -4.15 9.93
CA SER A 164 -4.62 -4.68 10.01
C SER A 164 -4.57 -6.20 10.15
N ALA A 165 -5.07 -6.70 11.28
CA ALA A 165 -5.08 -8.12 11.58
C ALA A 165 -6.35 -8.77 11.02
N SER A 166 -6.17 -9.85 10.26
CA SER A 166 -7.26 -10.74 9.86
C SER A 166 -7.05 -12.10 10.53
N HIS A 167 -8.04 -12.50 11.35
CA HIS A 167 -8.00 -13.79 12.04
C HIS A 167 -8.87 -14.79 11.30
N TRP A 168 -8.29 -15.94 10.97
CA TRP A 168 -8.99 -17.08 10.39
C TRP A 168 -8.97 -18.22 11.41
N LEU A 169 -10.14 -18.58 11.92
CA LEU A 169 -10.33 -19.78 12.75
C LEU A 169 -10.71 -20.94 11.83
N ASN A 170 -9.91 -22.01 11.84
CA ASN A 170 -10.18 -23.23 11.09
C ASN A 170 -10.55 -24.36 12.06
N PHE A 171 -11.80 -24.80 12.02
CA PHE A 171 -12.34 -25.82 12.91
C PHE A 171 -12.43 -27.17 12.19
N GLY A 172 -11.31 -27.75 11.75
CA GLY A 172 -11.11 -29.18 11.47
C GLY A 172 -12.07 -29.94 10.52
N GLN A 173 -13.14 -29.34 10.02
CA GLN A 173 -14.21 -29.98 9.23
C GLN A 173 -14.64 -29.11 8.02
N GLY A 174 -13.73 -28.27 7.51
CA GLY A 174 -13.97 -27.45 6.31
C GLY A 174 -14.70 -26.12 6.56
N THR A 175 -15.18 -25.85 7.78
CA THR A 175 -15.74 -24.54 8.15
C THR A 175 -14.63 -23.58 8.59
N THR A 176 -14.43 -22.51 7.81
CA THR A 176 -13.61 -21.36 8.21
C THR A 176 -14.53 -20.23 8.67
N VAL A 177 -14.24 -19.65 9.85
CA VAL A 177 -14.93 -18.46 10.34
C VAL A 177 -13.94 -17.30 10.34
N ARG A 178 -14.28 -16.24 9.60
CA ARG A 178 -13.48 -15.01 9.52
C ARG A 178 -13.88 -14.09 10.68
N SER A 179 -12.91 -13.73 11.51
CA SER A 179 -13.06 -12.68 12.51
C SER A 179 -12.07 -11.56 12.19
N SER A 180 -12.57 -10.41 11.74
CA SER A 180 -11.74 -9.21 11.55
C SER A 180 -11.73 -8.40 12.84
N ASN A 181 -10.76 -8.68 13.70
CA ASN A 181 -10.45 -7.83 14.86
C ASN A 181 -9.09 -7.18 14.63
N ALA A 182 -9.08 -5.86 14.39
CA ALA A 182 -7.85 -5.08 14.30
C ALA A 182 -7.22 -4.96 15.69
N PHE A 183 -6.18 -5.74 15.98
CA PHE A 183 -5.47 -5.67 17.25
C PHE A 183 -4.26 -4.74 17.12
N LEU A 184 -4.35 -3.57 17.75
CA LEU A 184 -3.35 -2.51 17.71
C LEU A 184 -2.19 -2.84 18.66
N LYS A 185 -1.00 -3.16 18.14
CA LYS A 185 0.25 -3.02 18.92
C LYS A 185 0.88 -1.65 18.61
N SER A 186 0.50 -0.69 19.45
CA SER A 186 1.21 0.56 19.81
C SER A 186 1.84 1.35 18.66
N PHE A 187 1.03 2.16 17.97
CA PHE A 187 1.12 3.64 17.89
C PHE A 187 -0.34 4.11 17.67
N ASN A 188 -0.76 5.20 18.33
CA ASN A 188 -2.18 5.60 18.47
C ASN A 188 -2.91 5.89 17.14
N LEU A 189 -3.45 4.85 16.47
CA LEU A 189 -4.22 4.96 15.22
C LEU A 189 -5.53 4.14 15.37
N LYS A 190 -6.67 4.65 14.90
CA LYS A 190 -8.01 4.02 14.97
C LYS A 190 -8.70 4.15 13.60
N PHE A 191 -8.76 3.07 12.85
CA PHE A 191 -9.41 3.03 11.52
C PHE A 191 -10.82 2.44 11.60
N PHE A 192 -11.75 3.01 10.83
CA PHE A 192 -13.04 2.41 10.47
C PHE A 192 -13.00 2.01 8.98
N TYR A 193 -13.38 0.76 8.66
CA TYR A 193 -13.34 0.23 7.29
C TYR A 193 -14.70 0.37 6.59
N SER A 194 -14.72 1.00 5.42
CA SER A 194 -15.79 0.85 4.42
C SER A 194 -15.20 0.99 3.00
N ASN A 195 -15.19 -0.11 2.25
CA ASN A 195 -15.07 -0.24 0.79
C ASN A 195 -14.06 0.63 -0.02
N SER A 196 -13.03 -0.08 -0.51
CA SER A 196 -12.46 -0.05 -1.89
C SER A 196 -11.72 1.16 -2.50
N VAL A 197 -11.52 2.28 -1.82
CA VAL A 197 -10.57 3.33 -2.27
C VAL A 197 -9.85 3.82 -1.04
N TYR A 198 -8.50 3.79 -1.01
CA TYR A 198 -7.79 4.53 0.04
C TYR A 198 -8.12 6.00 -0.18
N THR A 199 -9.02 6.56 0.63
CA THR A 199 -9.10 8.01 0.68
C THR A 199 -7.90 8.44 1.50
N ILE A 200 -7.17 9.47 1.05
CA ILE A 200 -5.97 9.94 1.74
C ILE A 200 -6.32 10.35 3.19
N SER A 201 -7.59 10.72 3.43
CA SER A 201 -8.19 10.96 4.76
C SER A 201 -8.12 9.77 5.71
N ASP A 202 -7.95 8.54 5.18
CA ASP A 202 -7.79 7.34 5.98
C ASP A 202 -6.34 7.19 6.48
N LEU A 203 -5.38 8.01 6.07
CA LEU A 203 -4.04 7.98 6.65
C LEU A 203 -4.09 8.48 8.10
N ASP A 204 -4.39 7.61 9.07
CA ASP A 204 -4.15 7.89 10.49
C ASP A 204 -2.63 7.99 10.71
N ILE A 205 -2.00 9.04 10.25
CA ILE A 205 -0.65 9.41 10.65
C ILE A 205 -0.83 10.69 11.44
N ASN A 206 -0.77 10.56 12.76
CA ASN A 206 -0.98 11.69 13.65
C ASN A 206 0.14 12.74 13.46
N PRO A 207 -0.16 13.92 12.87
CA PRO A 207 0.83 14.97 12.66
C PRO A 207 1.39 15.49 13.99
N ASN A 208 0.65 15.30 15.09
CA ASN A 208 1.06 15.71 16.43
C ASN A 208 2.01 14.71 17.12
N SER A 209 2.27 13.55 16.52
CA SER A 209 3.20 12.58 17.08
C SER A 209 4.64 13.11 17.12
N LYS A 210 5.38 12.81 18.20
CA LYS A 210 6.80 13.20 18.34
C LYS A 210 7.64 12.74 17.15
N TYR A 211 7.33 11.55 16.62
CA TYR A 211 8.01 10.98 15.46
C TYR A 211 7.75 11.78 14.19
N PHE A 212 6.49 12.09 13.89
CA PHE A 212 6.15 12.90 12.71
C PHE A 212 6.76 14.29 12.82
N LYS A 213 6.65 14.98 13.96
CA LYS A 213 7.27 16.29 14.18
C LYS A 213 8.78 16.27 13.89
N LYS A 214 9.49 15.21 14.30
CA LYS A 214 10.92 15.03 14.02
C LYS A 214 11.21 14.90 12.51
N ILE A 215 10.41 14.11 11.78
CA ILE A 215 10.57 13.96 10.32
C ILE A 215 10.22 15.27 9.61
N ALA A 216 9.10 15.89 10.00
CA ALA A 216 8.59 17.13 9.42
C ALA A 216 9.64 18.25 9.45
N LYS A 217 10.36 18.43 10.57
CA LYS A 217 11.46 19.40 10.67
C LYS A 217 12.56 19.19 9.63
N GLN A 218 12.85 17.94 9.28
CA GLN A 218 13.90 17.61 8.32
C GLN A 218 13.41 17.77 6.89
N TYR A 219 12.17 17.34 6.62
CA TYR A 219 11.58 17.29 5.28
C TYR A 219 11.01 18.61 4.80
N PHE A 220 10.44 19.41 5.70
CA PHE A 220 9.79 20.70 5.41
C PHE A 220 10.62 21.89 5.91
N LYS A 221 11.94 21.73 6.03
CA LYS A 221 12.86 22.79 6.51
C LYS A 221 12.79 24.08 5.69
N ASP A 222 12.36 23.97 4.45
CA ASP A 222 12.15 25.03 3.48
C ASP A 222 10.79 25.75 3.65
N CYS A 223 9.90 25.26 4.53
CA CYS A 223 8.64 25.91 4.85
C CYS A 223 8.49 26.09 6.37
N PRO A 224 9.16 27.10 6.96
CA PRO A 224 9.15 27.34 8.41
C PRO A 224 7.74 27.54 8.98
N GLU A 225 6.84 28.19 8.23
CA GLU A 225 5.46 28.40 8.64
C GLU A 225 4.70 27.07 8.79
N LEU A 226 4.92 26.11 7.89
CA LEU A 226 4.33 24.78 8.00
C LEU A 226 4.87 24.04 9.22
N ILE A 227 6.19 24.12 9.48
CA ILE A 227 6.78 23.52 10.68
C ILE A 227 6.12 24.09 11.93
N PHE A 228 5.95 25.41 12.01
CA PHE A 228 5.29 26.06 13.14
C PHE A 228 3.86 25.54 13.35
N LYS A 229 3.06 25.43 12.28
CA LYS A 229 1.70 24.86 12.34
C LYS A 229 1.68 23.40 12.79
N ILE A 230 2.64 22.59 12.36
CA ILE A 230 2.79 21.20 12.82
C ILE A 230 3.16 21.16 14.31
N GLU A 231 4.05 22.05 14.77
CA GLU A 231 4.49 22.08 16.15
C GLU A 231 3.41 22.56 17.12
N SER A 232 2.66 23.59 16.74
CA SER A 232 1.54 24.14 17.51
C SER A 232 0.34 23.21 17.60
N GLY A 233 0.30 22.17 16.77
CA GLY A 233 -0.83 21.25 16.67
C GLY A 233 -2.05 21.86 15.98
N PHE A 234 -1.81 22.80 15.06
CA PHE A 234 -2.83 23.36 14.18
C PHE A 234 -3.57 22.29 13.37
N PHE A 235 -2.85 21.25 12.95
CA PHE A 235 -3.43 20.12 12.22
C PHE A 235 -4.05 19.10 13.17
N ASP A 236 -5.23 18.63 12.80
CA ASP A 236 -5.95 17.58 13.51
C ASP A 236 -5.22 16.23 13.45
N LYS A 237 -5.67 15.27 14.25
CA LYS A 237 -5.00 13.97 14.39
C LYS A 237 -5.00 13.14 13.09
N ASN A 238 -5.84 13.47 12.12
CA ASN A 238 -5.88 12.85 10.79
C ASN A 238 -5.45 13.83 9.69
N GLY A 239 -4.85 14.95 10.10
CA GLY A 239 -4.50 16.08 9.23
C GLY A 239 -3.26 15.88 8.38
N LEU A 240 -2.76 14.65 8.17
CA LEU A 240 -1.60 14.45 7.28
C LEU A 240 -1.91 14.98 5.87
N VAL A 241 -3.12 14.72 5.37
CA VAL A 241 -3.58 15.25 4.08
C VAL A 241 -3.54 16.77 4.08
N SER A 242 -4.00 17.39 5.17
CA SER A 242 -4.02 18.84 5.34
C SER A 242 -2.61 19.43 5.37
N VAL A 243 -1.66 18.78 6.06
CA VAL A 243 -0.24 19.15 6.07
C VAL A 243 0.34 19.14 4.66
N LEU A 244 0.08 18.08 3.89
CA LEU A 244 0.63 17.92 2.55
C LEU A 244 -0.01 18.86 1.54
N ASN A 245 -1.33 19.04 1.63
CA ASN A 245 -2.06 20.01 0.82
C ASN A 245 -1.57 21.43 1.12
N TYR A 246 -1.35 21.77 2.38
CA TYR A 246 -0.74 23.03 2.77
C TYR A 246 0.64 23.19 2.13
N TYR A 247 1.51 22.18 2.25
CA TYR A 247 2.84 22.25 1.65
C TYR A 247 2.78 22.43 0.13
N ASN A 248 1.99 21.62 -0.56
CA ASN A 248 1.90 21.64 -2.01
C ASN A 248 1.31 22.96 -2.55
N LYS A 249 0.36 23.57 -1.81
CA LYS A 249 -0.31 24.82 -2.20
C LYS A 249 0.41 26.09 -1.75
N SER A 250 0.80 26.16 -0.48
CA SER A 250 1.21 27.40 0.20
C SER A 250 2.71 27.52 0.37
N CYS A 251 3.47 26.43 0.31
CA CYS A 251 4.92 26.50 0.35
C CYS A 251 5.43 26.66 -1.09
N GLU A 252 5.63 27.90 -1.52
CA GLU A 252 6.41 28.24 -2.70
C GLU A 252 7.88 28.00 -2.39
N ASN A 253 8.59 27.36 -3.32
CA ASN A 253 10.04 27.55 -3.42
C ASN A 253 10.25 28.77 -4.30
#